data_AF-A0AA95H961-F1
#
_entry.id   AF-A0AA95H961-F1
#
_cell.length_a   1.000
_cell.length_b   1.000
_cell.length_c   1.000
_cell.angle_alpha   90.00
_cell.angle_beta   90.00
_cell.angle_gamma   90.00
#
_symmetry.space_group_name_H-M   'P 1'
#
loop_
_entity.id
_entity.type
_entity.pdbx_description
1 polymer ?
#
loop_
_entity_poly.entity_id
_entity_poly.type
_entity_poly.pdbx_seq_one_letter_code
_entity_poly.pdbx_strand_id
1 'polypeptide(L)'
;MRKPTTRQGQIDLILSQLSYEQLQEFVREKALHDNDFHETLLICFSDLLSSNESVEPKYKQLILGMIERYAGREHFINAGSAEALNGVIHKLLLAGRKATTPPREASELCLAVITCLPVMADQMEDPDEHVHSLMRTAVTTLWESASALTPEQQQHLFDRVLSEYANPIYLDLDLDSALLSLLKDWAKHKPQRQAACLHQLETILKQTQGDRWRKNYLLEQTKALISHWKR
;
A
#
# COMPACT_ATOMS: atom_id res chain seq x y z
N MET A 1 -3.18 -43.14 10.87
CA MET A 1 -3.28 -41.71 11.27
C MET A 1 -4.71 -41.23 11.03
N ARG A 2 -5.34 -40.54 11.99
CA ARG A 2 -6.65 -39.89 11.75
C ARG A 2 -6.44 -38.75 10.75
N LYS A 3 -7.26 -38.71 9.70
CA LYS A 3 -7.22 -37.60 8.73
C LYS A 3 -7.62 -36.30 9.42
N PRO A 4 -6.81 -35.22 9.30
CA PRO A 4 -7.16 -33.94 9.87
C PRO A 4 -8.42 -33.38 9.22
N THR A 5 -9.28 -32.77 10.04
CA THR A 5 -10.58 -32.20 9.63
C THR A 5 -10.53 -30.69 9.39
N THR A 6 -9.47 -30.01 9.84
CA THR A 6 -9.30 -28.57 9.63
C THR A 6 -8.56 -28.31 8.32
N ARG A 7 -8.87 -27.19 7.64
CA ARG A 7 -8.17 -26.76 6.42
C ARG A 7 -6.65 -26.74 6.61
N GLN A 8 -6.19 -26.15 7.70
CA GLN A 8 -4.76 -26.05 7.99
C GLN A 8 -4.12 -27.43 8.21
N GLY A 9 -4.75 -28.30 9.00
CA GLY A 9 -4.21 -29.65 9.23
C GLY A 9 -4.19 -30.52 7.97
N GLN A 10 -5.14 -30.32 7.04
CA GLN A 10 -5.14 -30.97 5.73
C GLN A 10 -3.94 -30.52 4.89
N ILE A 11 -3.66 -29.21 4.85
CA ILE A 11 -2.49 -28.66 4.14
C ILE A 11 -1.20 -29.21 4.76
N ASP A 12 -1.06 -29.18 6.09
CA ASP A 12 0.15 -29.67 6.77
C ASP A 12 0.40 -31.16 6.48
N LEU A 13 -0.65 -31.99 6.48
CA LEU A 13 -0.53 -33.41 6.13
C LEU A 13 -0.07 -33.60 4.67
N ILE A 14 -0.63 -32.84 3.73
CA ILE A 14 -0.22 -32.89 2.32
C ILE A 14 1.26 -32.50 2.19
N LEU A 15 1.66 -31.37 2.78
CA LEU A 15 3.04 -30.89 2.74
C LEU A 15 4.03 -31.89 3.37
N SER A 16 3.63 -32.63 4.41
CA SER A 16 4.46 -33.65 5.04
C SER A 16 4.68 -34.91 4.19
N GLN A 17 3.85 -35.13 3.16
CA GLN A 17 3.91 -36.33 2.31
C GLN A 17 4.53 -36.06 0.94
N LEU A 18 4.59 -34.80 0.51
CA LEU A 18 5.18 -34.42 -0.76
C LEU A 18 6.71 -34.40 -0.67
N SER A 19 7.39 -34.93 -1.69
CA SER A 19 8.81 -34.66 -1.87
C SER A 19 9.03 -33.19 -2.25
N TYR A 20 10.27 -32.71 -2.07
CA TYR A 20 10.64 -31.36 -2.47
C TYR A 20 10.41 -31.13 -3.97
N GLU A 21 10.75 -32.11 -4.82
CA GLU A 21 10.53 -32.04 -6.27
C GLU A 21 9.03 -31.97 -6.60
N GLN A 22 8.19 -32.78 -5.95
CA GLN A 22 6.74 -32.76 -6.18
C GLN A 22 6.12 -31.42 -5.78
N LEU A 23 6.59 -30.82 -4.68
CA LEU A 23 6.13 -29.51 -4.26
C LEU A 23 6.56 -28.42 -5.23
N GLN A 24 7.81 -28.45 -5.71
CA GLN A 24 8.29 -27.51 -6.72
C GLN A 24 7.51 -27.61 -8.03
N GLU A 25 7.24 -28.83 -8.50
CA GLU A 25 6.43 -29.08 -9.70
C GLU A 25 5.02 -28.50 -9.53
N PHE A 26 4.37 -28.80 -8.40
CA PHE A 26 3.03 -28.30 -8.09
C PHE A 26 2.98 -26.77 -8.07
N VAL A 27 3.91 -26.11 -7.36
CA VAL A 27 3.94 -24.64 -7.29
C VAL A 27 4.18 -24.04 -8.68
N ARG A 28 5.06 -24.64 -9.49
CA ARG A 28 5.36 -24.18 -10.85
C ARG A 28 4.15 -24.32 -11.77
N GLU A 29 3.55 -25.50 -11.84
CA GLU A 29 2.35 -25.74 -12.66
C GLU A 29 1.19 -24.84 -12.21
N LYS A 30 0.99 -24.71 -10.90
CA LYS A 30 -0.08 -23.87 -10.36
C LYS A 30 0.14 -22.41 -10.71
N ALA A 31 1.37 -21.88 -10.59
CA ALA A 31 1.68 -20.52 -10.99
C ALA A 31 1.54 -20.27 -12.50
N LEU A 32 1.80 -21.26 -13.35
CA LEU A 32 1.62 -21.11 -14.79
C LEU A 32 0.14 -21.13 -15.23
N HIS A 33 -0.74 -21.74 -14.43
CA HIS A 33 -2.15 -21.93 -14.78
C HIS A 33 -3.13 -21.10 -13.95
N ASP A 34 -2.67 -20.46 -12.88
CA ASP A 34 -3.48 -19.65 -11.96
C ASP A 34 -2.79 -18.30 -11.72
N ASN A 35 -3.29 -17.26 -12.38
CA ASN A 35 -2.70 -15.91 -12.34
C ASN A 35 -2.71 -15.31 -10.93
N ASP A 36 -3.75 -15.56 -10.12
CA ASP A 36 -3.82 -15.00 -8.77
C ASP A 36 -2.80 -15.68 -7.85
N PHE A 37 -2.59 -16.99 -8.02
CA PHE A 37 -1.52 -17.71 -7.33
C PHE A 37 -0.13 -17.23 -7.79
N HIS A 38 0.06 -17.03 -9.09
CA HIS A 38 1.31 -16.51 -9.65
C HIS A 38 1.68 -15.15 -9.08
N GLU A 39 0.75 -14.19 -9.10
CA GLU A 39 0.97 -12.86 -8.57
C GLU A 39 1.27 -12.87 -7.07
N THR A 40 0.53 -13.68 -6.31
CA THR A 40 0.79 -13.87 -4.88
C THR A 40 2.19 -14.43 -4.62
N LEU A 41 2.62 -15.41 -5.44
CA LEU A 41 3.94 -16.02 -5.35
C LEU A 41 5.04 -14.99 -5.63
N LEU A 42 4.92 -14.21 -6.71
CA LEU A 42 5.90 -13.19 -7.07
C LEU A 42 6.02 -12.09 -6.00
N ILE A 43 4.94 -11.74 -5.33
CA ILE A 43 4.97 -10.75 -4.24
C ILE A 43 5.62 -11.32 -2.99
N CYS A 44 5.26 -12.55 -2.61
CA CYS A 44 5.79 -13.15 -1.39
C CYS A 44 7.29 -13.48 -1.49
N PHE A 45 7.83 -13.59 -2.70
CA PHE A 45 9.22 -13.99 -2.98
C PHE A 45 9.92 -13.01 -3.94
N SER A 46 9.49 -11.75 -3.96
CA SER A 46 10.06 -10.71 -4.83
C SER A 46 11.55 -10.46 -4.55
N ASP A 47 11.96 -10.68 -3.30
CA ASP A 47 13.32 -10.58 -2.80
C ASP A 47 14.27 -11.57 -3.51
N LEU A 48 13.77 -12.77 -3.85
CA LEU A 48 14.53 -13.77 -4.61
C LEU A 48 14.76 -13.36 -6.08
N LEU A 49 14.00 -12.38 -6.57
CA LEU A 49 14.05 -11.86 -7.94
C LEU A 49 14.68 -10.47 -8.03
N SER A 50 15.13 -9.91 -6.89
CA SER A 50 15.50 -8.51 -6.79
C SER A 50 16.88 -8.20 -7.36
N SER A 51 16.92 -7.22 -8.27
CA SER A 51 18.06 -6.37 -8.58
C SER A 51 18.02 -5.13 -7.65
N ASN A 52 19.04 -4.27 -7.66
CA ASN A 52 19.03 -3.02 -6.87
C ASN A 52 17.96 -2.00 -7.30
N GLU A 53 17.22 -2.26 -8.38
CA GLU A 53 16.22 -1.35 -8.96
C GLU A 53 14.94 -1.29 -8.12
N SER A 54 14.15 -0.23 -8.29
CA SER A 54 12.85 -0.13 -7.63
C SER A 54 11.86 -1.15 -8.20
N VAL A 55 11.20 -1.86 -7.30
CA VAL A 55 10.12 -2.82 -7.55
C VAL A 55 8.73 -2.19 -7.45
N GLU A 56 8.59 -0.96 -6.90
CA GLU A 56 7.32 -0.20 -6.86
C GLU A 56 6.58 -0.23 -8.22
N PRO A 57 7.22 0.00 -9.38
CA PRO A 57 6.52 -0.06 -10.68
C PRO A 57 5.94 -1.44 -11.00
N LYS A 58 6.61 -2.53 -10.57
CA LYS A 58 6.13 -3.90 -10.77
C LYS A 58 4.90 -4.17 -9.91
N TYR A 59 4.94 -3.78 -8.63
CA TYR A 59 3.78 -3.88 -7.75
C TYR A 59 2.61 -3.04 -8.27
N LYS A 60 2.88 -1.83 -8.78
CA LYS A 60 1.86 -0.97 -9.37
C LYS A 60 1.18 -1.65 -10.56
N GLN A 61 1.96 -2.20 -11.49
CA GLN A 61 1.42 -2.92 -12.66
C GLN A 61 0.56 -4.12 -12.24
N LEU A 62 1.02 -4.86 -11.24
CA LEU A 62 0.28 -6.00 -10.70
C LEU A 62 -1.06 -5.56 -10.09
N ILE A 63 -1.06 -4.52 -9.24
CA ILE A 63 -2.28 -4.02 -8.59
C ILE A 63 -3.26 -3.47 -9.63
N LEU A 64 -2.78 -2.74 -10.64
CA LEU A 64 -3.62 -2.29 -11.75
C LEU A 64 -4.20 -3.46 -12.54
N GLY A 65 -3.40 -4.51 -12.79
CA GLY A 65 -3.89 -5.75 -13.40
C GLY A 65 -4.95 -6.44 -12.56
N MET A 66 -4.83 -6.44 -11.23
CA MET A 66 -5.89 -6.93 -10.34
C MET A 66 -7.17 -6.07 -10.49
N ILE A 67 -7.05 -4.75 -10.41
CA ILE A 67 -8.19 -3.82 -10.59
C ILE A 67 -8.92 -4.11 -11.90
N GLU A 68 -8.19 -4.20 -13.03
CA GLU A 68 -8.76 -4.48 -14.35
C GLU A 68 -9.47 -5.85 -14.40
N ARG A 69 -8.90 -6.89 -13.80
CA ARG A 69 -9.53 -8.23 -13.76
C ARG A 69 -10.83 -8.24 -12.97
N TYR A 70 -10.84 -7.58 -11.81
CA TYR A 70 -12.02 -7.50 -10.96
C TYR A 70 -13.11 -6.56 -11.52
N ALA A 71 -12.71 -5.56 -12.30
CA ALA A 71 -13.61 -4.67 -13.04
C ALA A 71 -14.23 -5.37 -14.27
N GLY A 72 -13.53 -6.37 -14.82
CA GLY A 72 -14.01 -7.16 -15.95
C GLY A 72 -14.27 -6.31 -17.20
N ARG A 73 -15.30 -6.67 -17.97
CA ARG A 73 -15.64 -5.99 -19.23
C ARG A 73 -16.37 -4.66 -19.04
N GLU A 74 -16.95 -4.44 -17.86
CA GLU A 74 -17.73 -3.24 -17.55
C GLU A 74 -16.83 -2.09 -17.08
N HIS A 75 -15.54 -2.35 -16.87
CA HIS A 75 -14.58 -1.40 -16.30
C HIS A 75 -15.07 -0.80 -14.98
N PHE A 76 -15.88 -1.57 -14.24
CA PHE A 76 -16.46 -1.18 -12.97
C PHE A 76 -16.51 -2.38 -12.02
N ILE A 77 -16.17 -2.15 -10.76
CA ILE A 77 -16.07 -3.14 -9.70
C ILE A 77 -17.30 -2.99 -8.81
N ASN A 78 -18.24 -3.93 -8.90
CA ASN A 78 -19.39 -4.00 -7.99
C ASN A 78 -18.95 -4.35 -6.56
N ALA A 79 -19.82 -4.11 -5.58
CA ALA A 79 -19.51 -4.34 -4.15
C ALA A 79 -18.95 -5.74 -3.83
N GLY A 80 -19.47 -6.81 -4.45
CA GLY A 80 -18.98 -8.17 -4.20
C GLY A 80 -17.56 -8.40 -4.73
N SER A 81 -17.27 -7.88 -5.92
CA SER A 81 -15.91 -7.88 -6.49
C SER A 81 -14.97 -6.95 -5.70
N ALA A 82 -15.49 -5.85 -5.16
CA ALA A 82 -14.75 -4.89 -4.34
C ALA A 82 -14.24 -5.53 -3.04
N GLU A 83 -15.11 -6.28 -2.34
CA GLU A 83 -14.75 -7.01 -1.13
C GLU A 83 -13.63 -8.04 -1.42
N ALA A 84 -13.76 -8.78 -2.52
CA ALA A 84 -12.78 -9.77 -2.92
C ALA A 84 -11.42 -9.15 -3.29
N LEU A 85 -11.41 -8.08 -4.10
CA LEU A 85 -10.21 -7.34 -4.45
C LEU A 85 -9.52 -6.76 -3.21
N ASN A 86 -10.30 -6.10 -2.33
CA ASN A 86 -9.82 -5.58 -1.06
C ASN A 86 -9.18 -6.69 -0.20
N GLY A 87 -9.83 -7.85 -0.10
CA GLY A 87 -9.32 -9.01 0.61
C GLY A 87 -8.00 -9.54 0.05
N VAL A 88 -7.79 -9.48 -1.26
CA VAL A 88 -6.51 -9.84 -1.91
C VAL A 88 -5.43 -8.80 -1.58
N ILE A 89 -5.69 -7.51 -1.82
CA ILE A 89 -4.70 -6.44 -1.58
C ILE A 89 -4.33 -6.39 -0.09
N HIS A 90 -5.29 -6.56 0.81
CA HIS A 90 -5.02 -6.59 2.25
C HIS A 90 -4.11 -7.76 2.63
N LYS A 91 -4.29 -8.95 2.04
CA LYS A 91 -3.37 -10.09 2.24
C LYS A 91 -1.96 -9.78 1.72
N LEU A 92 -1.83 -9.04 0.62
CA LEU A 92 -0.54 -8.60 0.11
C LEU A 92 0.16 -7.66 1.11
N LEU A 93 -0.56 -6.66 1.62
CA LEU A 93 -0.03 -5.76 2.65
C LEU A 93 0.37 -6.51 3.93
N LEU A 94 -0.43 -7.49 4.37
CA LEU A 94 -0.07 -8.35 5.51
C LEU A 94 1.15 -9.23 5.25
N ALA A 95 1.34 -9.71 4.01
CA ALA A 95 2.56 -10.40 3.62
C ALA A 95 3.79 -9.47 3.68
N GLY A 96 3.61 -8.20 3.32
CA GLY A 96 4.61 -7.14 3.48
C GLY A 96 5.05 -6.91 4.93
N ARG A 97 4.19 -7.19 5.91
CA ARG A 97 4.46 -7.03 7.36
C ARG A 97 5.18 -8.22 8.01
N LYS A 98 5.40 -9.32 7.28
CA LYS A 98 6.08 -10.50 7.84
C LYS A 98 7.53 -10.14 8.17
N ALA A 99 8.06 -10.68 9.27
CA ALA A 99 9.45 -10.46 9.68
C ALA A 99 10.49 -10.92 8.64
N THR A 100 10.09 -11.81 7.73
CA THR A 100 10.92 -12.30 6.63
C THR A 100 10.97 -11.36 5.43
N THR A 101 10.05 -10.40 5.33
CA THR A 101 9.97 -9.50 4.18
C THR A 101 10.96 -8.34 4.36
N PRO A 102 11.83 -8.05 3.38
CA PRO A 102 12.73 -6.91 3.48
C PRO A 102 11.96 -5.58 3.67
N PRO A 103 12.39 -4.69 4.57
CA PRO A 103 11.69 -3.42 4.82
C PRO A 103 11.54 -2.52 3.59
N ARG A 104 12.51 -2.60 2.66
CA ARG A 104 12.45 -1.89 1.37
C ARG A 104 11.29 -2.40 0.52
N GLU A 105 11.18 -3.71 0.34
CA GLU A 105 10.09 -4.37 -0.40
C GLU A 105 8.73 -4.03 0.18
N ALA A 106 8.59 -4.12 1.50
CA ALA A 106 7.37 -3.75 2.20
C ALA A 106 6.96 -2.28 1.93
N SER A 107 7.94 -1.37 1.91
CA SER A 107 7.70 0.04 1.67
C SER A 107 7.30 0.32 0.22
N GLU A 108 7.98 -0.31 -0.74
CA GLU A 108 7.69 -0.16 -2.17
C GLU A 108 6.32 -0.77 -2.53
N LEU A 109 5.91 -1.88 -1.92
CA LEU A 109 4.56 -2.44 -2.06
C LEU A 109 3.50 -1.45 -1.53
N CYS A 110 3.73 -0.85 -0.36
CA CYS A 110 2.76 0.10 0.21
C CYS A 110 2.61 1.36 -0.64
N LEU A 111 3.72 1.89 -1.17
CA LEU A 111 3.68 3.02 -2.11
C LEU A 111 2.90 2.68 -3.38
N ALA A 112 3.09 1.47 -3.92
CA ALA A 112 2.34 1.01 -5.07
C ALA A 112 0.84 0.92 -4.78
N VAL A 113 0.44 0.40 -3.61
CA VAL A 113 -0.97 0.39 -3.18
C VAL A 113 -1.51 1.80 -3.10
N ILE A 114 -0.85 2.70 -2.36
CA ILE A 114 -1.29 4.11 -2.20
C ILE A 114 -1.50 4.78 -3.57
N THR A 115 -0.55 4.58 -4.49
CA THR A 115 -0.61 5.15 -5.85
C THR A 115 -1.78 4.61 -6.68
N CYS A 116 -2.26 3.39 -6.40
CA CYS A 116 -3.37 2.76 -7.12
C CYS A 116 -4.75 3.06 -6.51
N LEU A 117 -4.81 3.53 -5.25
CA LEU A 117 -6.07 3.82 -4.57
C LEU A 117 -6.99 4.78 -5.33
N PRO A 118 -6.49 5.86 -5.97
CA PRO A 118 -7.38 6.75 -6.70
C PRO A 118 -8.06 6.09 -7.91
N VAL A 119 -7.36 5.19 -8.60
CA VAL A 119 -7.94 4.40 -9.71
C VAL A 119 -8.99 3.44 -9.18
N MET A 120 -8.70 2.80 -8.03
CA MET A 120 -9.65 1.91 -7.38
C MET A 120 -10.91 2.66 -6.94
N ALA A 121 -10.78 3.85 -6.35
CA ALA A 121 -11.92 4.67 -5.93
C ALA A 121 -12.81 5.14 -7.08
N ASP A 122 -12.23 5.44 -8.25
CA ASP A 122 -12.96 5.87 -9.44
C ASP A 122 -13.78 4.72 -10.08
N GLN A 123 -13.30 3.48 -9.94
CA GLN A 123 -13.85 2.32 -10.64
C GLN A 123 -14.63 1.37 -9.74
N MET A 124 -14.86 1.69 -8.47
CA MET A 124 -15.38 0.75 -7.48
C MET A 124 -16.57 1.29 -6.70
N GLU A 125 -17.57 0.45 -6.53
CA GLU A 125 -18.60 0.63 -5.52
C GLU A 125 -18.01 0.32 -4.14
N ASP A 126 -17.82 1.35 -3.30
CA ASP A 126 -17.15 1.22 -1.99
C ASP A 126 -18.05 1.54 -0.78
N PRO A 127 -19.13 0.76 -0.54
CA PRO A 127 -20.06 1.02 0.57
C PRO A 127 -19.42 0.76 1.95
N ASP A 128 -18.36 -0.06 1.98
CA ASP A 128 -17.68 -0.54 3.18
C ASP A 128 -16.31 0.13 3.41
N GLU A 129 -16.06 1.27 2.76
CA GLU A 129 -14.84 2.08 2.91
C GLU A 129 -13.53 1.29 2.73
N HIS A 130 -13.51 0.33 1.81
CA HIS A 130 -12.35 -0.49 1.47
C HIS A 130 -11.15 0.35 1.05
N VAL A 131 -11.33 1.41 0.26
CA VAL A 131 -10.23 2.29 -0.16
C VAL A 131 -9.57 2.95 1.06
N HIS A 132 -10.37 3.44 2.00
CA HIS A 132 -9.89 4.02 3.26
C HIS A 132 -9.19 2.96 4.13
N SER A 133 -9.74 1.75 4.19
CA SER A 133 -9.13 0.64 4.93
C SER A 133 -7.75 0.26 4.40
N LEU A 134 -7.61 0.15 3.06
CA LEU A 134 -6.34 -0.11 2.39
C LEU A 134 -5.35 1.03 2.61
N MET A 135 -5.80 2.28 2.53
CA MET A 135 -4.97 3.45 2.80
C MET A 135 -4.36 3.41 4.21
N ARG A 136 -5.20 3.20 5.23
CA ARG A 136 -4.74 3.09 6.62
C ARG A 136 -3.77 1.93 6.81
N THR A 137 -4.05 0.78 6.18
CA THR A 137 -3.21 -0.42 6.28
C THR A 137 -1.84 -0.18 5.64
N ALA A 138 -1.80 0.43 4.45
CA ALA A 138 -0.56 0.76 3.75
C ALA A 138 0.27 1.79 4.53
N VAL A 139 -0.36 2.86 5.03
CA VAL A 139 0.31 3.89 5.85
C VAL A 139 0.86 3.30 7.16
N THR A 140 0.10 2.44 7.84
CA THR A 140 0.57 1.76 9.06
C THR A 140 1.77 0.86 8.76
N THR A 141 1.71 0.11 7.66
CA THR A 141 2.80 -0.77 7.24
C THR A 141 4.05 0.02 6.86
N LEU A 142 3.90 1.16 6.17
CA LEU A 142 5.00 2.09 5.88
C LEU A 142 5.66 2.63 7.15
N TRP A 143 4.84 2.99 8.14
CA TRP A 143 5.35 3.50 9.41
C TRP A 143 6.23 2.44 10.12
N GLU A 144 5.77 1.19 10.13
CA GLU A 144 6.51 0.07 10.72
C GLU A 144 7.82 -0.22 9.97
N SER A 145 7.76 -0.32 8.64
CA SER A 145 8.92 -0.68 7.81
C SER A 145 9.98 0.43 7.75
N ALA A 146 9.58 1.71 7.81
CA ALA A 146 10.49 2.84 7.68
C ALA A 146 11.60 2.86 8.75
N SER A 147 11.30 2.37 9.96
CA SER A 147 12.26 2.34 11.07
C SER A 147 13.48 1.45 10.80
N ALA A 148 13.34 0.44 9.94
CA ALA A 148 14.38 -0.52 9.59
C ALA A 148 15.16 -0.15 8.31
N LEU A 149 14.80 0.95 7.65
CA LEU A 149 15.50 1.48 6.48
C LEU A 149 16.74 2.32 6.85
N THR A 150 17.70 2.45 5.92
CA THR A 150 18.83 3.39 6.11
C THR A 150 18.34 4.84 6.13
N PRO A 151 19.10 5.80 6.70
CA PRO A 151 18.70 7.21 6.72
C PRO A 151 18.39 7.79 5.33
N GLU A 152 19.15 7.39 4.31
CA GLU A 152 18.95 7.81 2.92
C GLU A 152 17.64 7.26 2.37
N GLN A 153 17.36 5.97 2.60
CA GLN A 153 16.10 5.32 2.20
C GLN A 153 14.90 5.93 2.94
N GLN A 154 15.04 6.23 4.23
CA GLN A 154 14.00 6.94 5.00
C GLN A 154 13.74 8.33 4.46
N GLN A 155 14.76 9.02 3.92
CA GLN A 155 14.60 10.34 3.34
C GLN A 155 13.90 10.26 1.98
N HIS A 156 14.34 9.35 1.12
CA HIS A 156 13.67 9.09 -0.15
C HIS A 156 12.20 8.71 0.03
N LEU A 157 11.90 7.84 1.01
CA LEU A 157 10.53 7.45 1.33
C LEU A 157 9.70 8.64 1.82
N PHE A 158 10.26 9.49 2.69
CA PHE A 158 9.60 10.70 3.15
C PHE A 158 9.26 11.64 1.99
N ASP A 159 10.22 11.90 1.10
CA ASP A 159 10.02 12.80 -0.05
C ASP A 159 8.98 12.24 -1.03
N ARG A 160 8.96 10.91 -1.23
CA ARG A 160 7.95 10.22 -2.04
C ARG A 160 6.55 10.38 -1.46
N VAL A 161 6.37 10.16 -0.15
CA VAL A 161 5.07 10.32 0.53
C VAL A 161 4.63 11.78 0.54
N LEU A 162 5.56 12.73 0.69
CA LEU A 162 5.28 14.16 0.63
C LEU A 162 4.77 14.58 -0.75
N SER A 163 5.34 14.00 -1.81
CA SER A 163 4.89 14.19 -3.19
C SER A 163 3.48 13.63 -3.42
N GLU A 164 3.18 12.42 -2.91
CA GLU A 164 1.82 11.86 -2.98
C GLU A 164 0.81 12.73 -2.22
N TYR A 165 1.12 13.19 -1.01
CA TYR A 165 0.25 14.11 -0.25
C TYR A 165 -0.07 15.41 -1.00
N ALA A 166 0.84 15.88 -1.87
CA ALA A 166 0.61 17.06 -2.69
C ALA A 166 -0.42 16.87 -3.80
N ASN A 167 -0.74 15.63 -4.16
CA ASN A 167 -1.71 15.35 -5.21
C ASN A 167 -3.14 15.60 -4.69
N PRO A 168 -3.91 16.53 -5.31
CA PRO A 168 -5.23 16.91 -4.82
C PRO A 168 -6.22 15.74 -4.78
N ILE A 169 -5.99 14.69 -5.57
CA ILE A 169 -6.88 13.52 -5.63
C ILE A 169 -7.05 12.84 -4.27
N TYR A 170 -6.01 12.84 -3.42
CA TYR A 170 -6.12 12.23 -2.10
C TYR A 170 -7.00 13.05 -1.16
N LEU A 171 -7.04 14.37 -1.31
CA LEU A 171 -7.98 15.19 -0.56
C LEU A 171 -9.40 15.03 -1.09
N ASP A 172 -9.56 14.93 -2.42
CA ASP A 172 -10.87 14.73 -3.05
C ASP A 172 -11.52 13.38 -2.69
N LEU A 173 -10.69 12.41 -2.28
CA LEU A 173 -11.11 11.09 -1.81
C LEU A 173 -11.06 10.96 -0.27
N ASP A 174 -10.80 12.04 0.47
CA ASP A 174 -10.65 12.06 1.94
C ASP A 174 -9.53 11.14 2.51
N LEU A 175 -8.55 10.78 1.66
CA LEU A 175 -7.42 9.91 1.99
C LEU A 175 -6.17 10.67 2.49
N ASP A 176 -6.10 11.98 2.28
CA ASP A 176 -4.93 12.82 2.58
C ASP A 176 -4.55 12.81 4.07
N SER A 177 -5.55 12.72 4.96
CA SER A 177 -5.37 12.73 6.41
C SER A 177 -4.43 11.62 6.91
N ALA A 178 -4.47 10.44 6.26
CA ALA A 178 -3.59 9.32 6.59
C ALA A 178 -2.12 9.63 6.22
N LEU A 179 -1.87 10.17 5.02
CA LEU A 179 -0.54 10.59 4.59
C LEU A 179 0.00 11.70 5.49
N LEU A 180 -0.84 12.68 5.80
CA LEU A 180 -0.45 13.80 6.64
C LEU A 180 -0.08 13.35 8.05
N SER A 181 -0.82 12.39 8.62
CA SER A 181 -0.50 11.83 9.93
C SER A 181 0.87 11.13 9.93
N LEU A 182 1.20 10.40 8.85
CA LEU A 182 2.50 9.76 8.67
C LEU A 182 3.63 10.79 8.57
N LEU A 183 3.47 11.80 7.70
CA LEU A 183 4.43 12.88 7.51
C LEU A 183 4.66 13.68 8.80
N LYS A 184 3.58 13.94 9.57
CA LYS A 184 3.63 14.62 10.86
C LYS A 184 4.54 13.89 11.86
N ASP A 185 4.41 12.57 11.94
CA ASP A 185 5.21 11.75 12.86
C ASP A 185 6.67 11.63 12.39
N TRP A 186 6.90 11.35 11.10
CA TRP A 186 8.25 11.27 10.52
C TRP A 186 9.04 12.58 10.56
N ALA A 187 8.36 13.72 10.64
CA ALA A 187 8.97 15.04 10.78
C ALA A 187 9.11 15.50 12.23
N LYS A 188 8.54 14.78 13.21
CA LYS A 188 8.40 15.25 14.61
C LYS A 188 9.68 15.79 15.23
N HIS A 189 10.81 15.14 14.97
CA HIS A 189 12.13 15.54 15.51
C HIS A 189 13.14 15.95 14.43
N LYS A 190 12.68 16.26 13.22
CA LYS A 190 13.53 16.55 12.05
C LYS A 190 13.15 17.92 11.45
N PRO A 191 13.79 19.03 11.86
CA PRO A 191 13.43 20.38 11.41
C PRO A 191 13.40 20.56 9.89
N GLN A 192 14.31 19.89 9.18
CA GLN A 192 14.34 19.91 7.70
C GLN A 192 13.06 19.31 7.09
N ARG A 193 12.54 18.21 7.66
CA ARG A 193 11.29 17.57 7.22
C ARG A 193 10.07 18.39 7.59
N GLN A 194 10.09 19.05 8.76
CA GLN A 194 9.02 19.98 9.16
C GLN A 194 8.93 21.13 8.15
N ALA A 195 10.07 21.73 7.79
CA ALA A 195 10.14 22.79 6.79
C ALA A 195 9.64 22.31 5.42
N ALA A 196 10.00 21.10 4.98
CA ALA A 196 9.52 20.51 3.73
C ALA A 196 7.98 20.33 3.72
N CYS A 197 7.40 19.80 4.80
CA CYS A 197 5.95 19.67 4.95
C CYS A 197 5.23 21.03 4.87
N LEU A 198 5.73 22.04 5.59
CA LEU A 198 5.14 23.38 5.57
C LEU A 198 5.25 24.05 4.20
N HIS A 199 6.40 23.89 3.53
CA HIS A 199 6.59 24.41 2.18
C HIS A 199 5.64 23.75 1.16
N GLN A 200 5.45 22.44 1.27
CA GLN A 200 4.50 21.72 0.42
C GLN A 200 3.06 22.21 0.65
N LEU A 201 2.64 22.35 1.92
CA LEU A 201 1.33 22.91 2.28
C LEU A 201 1.13 24.34 1.74
N GLU A 202 2.13 25.20 1.88
CA GLU A 202 2.09 26.56 1.32
C GLU A 202 1.93 26.54 -0.21
N THR A 203 2.60 25.61 -0.88
CA THR A 203 2.49 25.44 -2.33
C THR A 203 1.08 25.02 -2.74
N ILE A 204 0.50 24.03 -2.06
CA ILE A 204 -0.88 23.57 -2.32
C ILE A 204 -1.86 24.73 -2.05
N LEU A 205 -1.70 25.47 -0.94
CA LEU A 205 -2.52 26.64 -0.59
C LEU A 205 -2.52 27.73 -1.67
N LYS A 206 -1.38 27.97 -2.32
CA LYS A 206 -1.26 28.95 -3.42
C LYS A 206 -1.97 28.48 -4.68
N GLN A 207 -1.99 27.17 -4.92
CA GLN A 207 -2.65 26.55 -6.09
C GLN A 207 -4.17 26.47 -5.93
N THR A 208 -4.70 26.58 -4.71
CA THR A 208 -6.13 26.40 -4.41
C THR A 208 -7.05 27.57 -4.84
N GLN A 209 -6.63 28.40 -5.81
CA GLN A 209 -7.28 29.67 -6.11
C GLN A 209 -8.80 29.52 -6.32
N GLY A 210 -9.60 30.20 -5.47
CA GLY A 210 -11.06 30.23 -5.56
C GLY A 210 -11.81 29.24 -4.66
N ASP A 211 -11.17 28.16 -4.20
CA ASP A 211 -11.81 27.17 -3.32
C ASP A 211 -11.64 27.55 -1.84
N ARG A 212 -12.70 28.16 -1.28
CA ARG A 212 -12.71 28.61 0.12
C ARG A 212 -12.66 27.44 1.11
N TRP A 213 -13.31 26.31 0.79
CA TRP A 213 -13.36 25.18 1.70
C TRP A 213 -11.97 24.54 1.81
N ARG A 214 -11.35 24.21 0.67
CA ARG A 214 -10.03 23.58 0.63
C ARG A 214 -8.96 24.47 1.24
N LYS A 215 -9.04 25.79 1.00
CA LYS A 215 -8.15 26.76 1.66
C LYS A 215 -8.28 26.73 3.19
N ASN A 216 -9.50 26.72 3.72
CA ASN A 216 -9.71 26.68 5.17
C ASN A 216 -9.21 25.35 5.76
N TYR A 217 -9.51 24.23 5.10
CA TYR A 217 -9.02 22.91 5.48
C TYR A 217 -7.49 22.88 5.61
N LEU A 218 -6.77 23.30 4.57
CA LEU A 218 -5.31 23.32 4.55
C LEU A 218 -4.71 24.28 5.60
N LEU A 219 -5.36 25.41 5.88
CA LEU A 219 -4.95 26.32 6.95
C LEU A 219 -5.09 25.68 8.35
N GLU A 220 -6.18 24.96 8.61
CA GLU A 220 -6.36 24.22 9.86
C GLU A 220 -5.33 23.09 10.00
N GLN A 221 -5.04 22.35 8.92
CA GLN A 221 -3.98 21.34 8.92
C GLN A 221 -2.61 21.97 9.21
N THR A 222 -2.31 23.12 8.60
CA THR A 222 -1.05 23.85 8.84
C THR A 222 -0.91 24.26 10.31
N LYS A 223 -1.96 24.82 10.90
CA LYS A 223 -1.99 25.18 12.33
C LYS A 223 -1.79 23.95 13.22
N ALA A 224 -2.44 22.84 12.91
CA ALA A 224 -2.33 21.59 13.65
C ALA A 224 -0.90 21.04 13.65
N LEU A 225 -0.22 21.06 12.49
CA LEU A 225 1.20 20.65 12.40
C LEU A 225 2.12 21.54 13.21
N ILE A 226 1.99 22.87 13.06
CA ILE A 226 2.81 23.83 13.81
C ILE A 226 2.60 23.66 15.31
N SER A 227 1.36 23.46 15.76
CA SER A 227 1.06 23.21 17.17
C SER A 227 1.62 21.88 17.67
N HIS A 228 1.69 20.86 16.80
CA HIS A 228 2.20 19.54 17.16
C HIS A 228 3.72 19.54 17.37
N TRP A 229 4.47 20.22 16.50
CA TRP A 229 5.95 20.24 16.55
C TRP A 229 6.55 21.28 17.50
N LYS A 230 5.76 22.28 17.94
CA LYS A 230 6.18 23.26 18.95
C LYS A 230 6.19 22.71 20.39
N ARG A 231 5.72 21.47 20.58
CA ARG A 231 5.74 20.74 21.86
C ARG A 231 6.92 19.78 21.89
#